data_AF-A0A6P2FAP1-F1
#
_entry.id   AF-A0A6P2FAP1-F1
#
_cell.length_a   1.000
_cell.length_b   1.000
_cell.length_c   1.000
_cell.angle_alpha   90.00
_cell.angle_beta   90.00
_cell.angle_gamma   90.00
#
_symmetry.space_group_name_H-M   'P 1'
#
loop_
_entity.id
_entity.type
_entity.pdbx_description
1 polymer ?
#
loop_
_entity_poly.entity_id
_entity_poly.type
_entity_poly.pdbx_seq_one_letter_code
_entity_poly.pdbx_strand_id
1 'polypeptide(L)'
;MNKNPAALPACASRASMPPDRHVSTRTLCRTVLAACLCAAALAGLPAHAGSVSYSYDALGRLASAVYSDGSATTTITYSYDAAGNRTSVAATSS
;
A
#
# COMPACT_ATOMS: atom_id res chain seq x y z
N MET A 1 -51.61 66.10 -38.98
CA MET A 1 -51.46 64.64 -38.74
C MET A 1 -50.45 64.48 -37.61
N ASN A 2 -50.86 64.24 -36.36
CA ASN A 2 -51.10 62.90 -35.75
C ASN A 2 -49.90 61.95 -35.99
N LYS A 3 -49.20 61.35 -35.02
CA LYS A 3 -49.53 60.83 -33.69
C LYS A 3 -48.27 60.81 -32.79
N ASN A 4 -48.40 61.14 -31.50
CA ASN A 4 -47.58 60.60 -30.40
C ASN A 4 -48.12 59.17 -30.05
N PRO A 5 -47.54 58.27 -29.21
CA PRO A 5 -46.64 58.56 -28.07
C PRO A 5 -45.68 57.42 -27.57
N ALA A 6 -45.02 57.73 -26.45
CA ALA A 6 -44.82 56.87 -25.25
C ALA A 6 -43.58 55.96 -25.11
N ALA A 7 -43.01 56.12 -23.91
CA ALA A 7 -41.91 55.44 -23.25
C ALA A 7 -42.05 53.91 -23.14
N LEU A 8 -40.93 53.23 -22.85
CA LEU A 8 -40.65 52.57 -21.55
C LEU A 8 -39.19 52.03 -21.53
N PRO A 9 -38.58 51.83 -20.34
CA PRO A 9 -37.18 51.51 -20.16
C PRO A 9 -36.92 50.00 -20.25
N ALA A 10 -35.89 49.59 -20.98
CA ALA A 10 -35.46 48.20 -21.00
C ALA A 10 -34.79 47.85 -19.67
N CYS A 11 -35.59 47.27 -18.79
CA CYS A 11 -35.19 46.48 -17.65
C CYS A 11 -34.21 45.39 -18.12
N ALA A 12 -32.92 45.52 -17.80
CA ALA A 12 -31.94 44.44 -17.95
C ALA A 12 -31.34 44.12 -16.59
N SER A 13 -32.19 43.58 -15.70
CA SER A 13 -31.74 42.76 -14.58
C SER A 13 -31.06 41.52 -15.18
N ARG A 14 -29.74 41.56 -15.29
CA ARG A 14 -28.96 40.36 -15.60
C ARG A 14 -28.23 39.96 -14.34
N ALA A 15 -28.87 39.03 -13.64
CA ALA A 15 -28.29 38.28 -12.55
C ALA A 15 -26.85 37.87 -12.91
N SER A 16 -25.93 38.21 -12.02
CA SER A 16 -24.56 37.70 -12.00
C SER A 16 -24.63 36.18 -11.88
N MET A 17 -24.41 35.50 -13.01
CA MET A 17 -24.25 34.05 -13.09
C MET A 17 -22.88 33.72 -12.46
N PRO A 18 -22.76 32.70 -11.59
CA PRO A 18 -21.45 32.33 -11.06
C PRO A 18 -20.55 31.90 -12.24
N PRO A 19 -19.24 32.20 -12.22
CA PRO A 19 -18.36 31.70 -13.26
C PRO A 19 -18.40 30.17 -13.22
N ASP A 20 -18.83 29.56 -14.32
CA ASP A 20 -18.64 28.15 -14.59
C ASP A 20 -17.17 27.82 -14.27
N ARG A 21 -16.95 27.14 -13.15
CA ARG A 21 -15.65 26.54 -12.87
C ARG A 21 -15.50 25.35 -13.80
N HIS A 22 -15.27 25.62 -15.08
CA HIS A 22 -14.69 24.65 -16.00
C HIS A 22 -13.28 24.38 -15.49
N VAL A 23 -13.18 23.38 -14.61
CA VAL A 23 -11.89 22.81 -14.24
C VAL A 23 -11.24 22.36 -15.54
N SER A 24 -10.18 23.05 -15.93
CA SER A 24 -9.52 22.85 -17.21
C SER A 24 -9.19 21.37 -17.40
N THR A 25 -9.41 20.83 -18.59
CA THR A 25 -9.09 19.44 -18.95
C THR A 25 -7.63 19.09 -18.63
N ARG A 26 -6.74 20.09 -18.65
CA ARG A 26 -5.33 19.98 -18.24
C ARG A 26 -5.16 19.77 -16.72
N THR A 27 -6.01 20.39 -15.91
CA THR A 27 -6.02 20.24 -14.44
C THR A 27 -6.62 18.89 -14.03
N LEU A 28 -7.65 18.42 -14.74
CA LEU A 28 -8.22 17.08 -14.54
C LEU A 28 -7.22 15.99 -14.90
N CYS A 29 -6.58 16.08 -16.07
CA CYS A 29 -5.58 15.10 -16.50
C CYS A 29 -4.39 15.03 -15.53
N ARG A 30 -3.90 16.16 -15.02
CA ARG A 30 -2.79 16.22 -14.07
C ARG A 30 -3.13 15.63 -12.70
N THR A 31 -4.33 15.89 -12.19
CA THR A 31 -4.76 15.35 -10.88
C THR A 31 -5.06 13.86 -10.97
N VAL A 32 -5.65 13.39 -12.07
CA VAL A 32 -5.85 11.96 -12.34
C VAL A 32 -4.50 11.24 -12.51
N LEU A 33 -3.56 11.78 -13.29
CA LEU A 33 -2.23 11.19 -13.41
C LEU A 33 -1.51 11.12 -12.06
N ALA A 34 -1.55 12.19 -11.27
CA ALA A 34 -0.91 12.22 -9.95
C ALA A 34 -1.57 11.24 -8.98
N ALA A 35 -2.90 11.11 -8.99
CA ALA A 35 -3.63 10.14 -8.19
C ALA A 35 -3.33 8.69 -8.62
N CYS A 36 -3.24 8.42 -9.93
CA CYS A 36 -2.84 7.11 -10.46
C CYS A 36 -1.37 6.77 -10.13
N LEU A 37 -0.46 7.73 -10.22
CA LEU A 37 0.94 7.58 -9.80
C LEU A 37 1.06 7.30 -8.30
N CYS A 38 0.28 8.00 -7.48
CA CYS A 38 0.25 7.79 -6.03
C CYS A 38 -0.35 6.40 -5.70
N ALA A 39 -1.46 6.01 -6.33
CA ALA A 39 -2.07 4.70 -6.14
C ALA A 39 -1.15 3.55 -6.59
N ALA A 40 -0.37 3.73 -7.65
CA ALA A 40 0.62 2.75 -8.11
C ALA A 40 1.83 2.65 -7.16
N ALA A 41 2.21 3.74 -6.49
CA ALA A 41 3.31 3.76 -5.53
C ALA A 41 2.95 3.20 -4.14
N LEU A 42 1.65 3.12 -3.82
CA LEU A 42 1.15 2.48 -2.58
C LEU A 42 0.88 0.97 -2.73
N ALA A 43 1.10 0.39 -3.92
CA ALA A 43 1.10 -1.06 -4.07
C ALA A 43 2.32 -1.63 -3.33
N GLY A 44 2.04 -2.25 -2.18
CA GLY A 44 2.99 -2.59 -1.12
C GLY A 44 4.33 -3.12 -1.60
N LEU A 45 5.39 -2.48 -1.11
CA LEU A 45 6.72 -3.09 -1.10
C LEU A 45 6.61 -4.45 -0.37
N PRO A 46 7.31 -5.50 -0.84
CA PRO A 46 7.33 -6.77 -0.14
C PRO A 46 7.85 -6.53 1.29
N ALA A 47 6.95 -6.62 2.26
CA ALA A 47 7.32 -6.65 3.66
C ALA A 47 7.86 -8.06 3.94
N HIS A 48 9.18 -8.17 4.08
CA HIS A 48 9.81 -9.40 4.52
C HIS A 48 9.47 -9.59 5.99
N ALA A 49 8.46 -10.42 6.27
CA ALA A 49 8.16 -10.85 7.63
C ALA A 49 9.10 -12.00 7.98
N GLY A 50 10.01 -11.76 8.91
CA GLY A 50 10.83 -12.81 9.50
C GLY A 50 9.99 -13.68 10.44
N SER A 51 10.15 -15.00 10.37
CA SER A 51 9.55 -15.95 11.30
C SER A 51 10.59 -16.94 11.82
N VAL A 52 10.50 -17.29 13.10
CA VAL A 52 11.37 -18.30 13.72
C VAL A 52 10.51 -19.38 14.35
N SER A 53 10.79 -20.64 14.03
CA SER A 53 10.11 -21.81 14.59
C SER A 53 11.10 -22.71 15.30
N TYR A 54 10.74 -23.17 16.50
CA TYR A 54 11.54 -24.09 17.29
C TYR A 54 10.76 -25.39 17.53
N SER A 55 11.43 -26.51 17.31
CA SER A 55 10.90 -27.84 17.57
C SER A 55 11.71 -28.52 18.66
N TYR A 56 11.02 -29.19 19.57
CA TYR A 56 11.63 -29.86 20.72
C TYR A 56 11.42 -31.37 20.65
N ASP A 57 12.35 -32.13 21.21
CA ASP A 57 12.19 -33.56 21.41
C ASP A 57 11.30 -33.87 22.62
N ALA A 58 11.00 -35.15 22.86
CA ALA A 58 10.18 -35.60 23.97
C ALA A 58 10.77 -35.29 25.36
N LEU A 59 12.06 -34.96 25.43
CA LEU A 59 12.78 -34.56 26.64
C LEU A 59 12.81 -33.02 26.81
N GLY A 60 12.19 -32.27 25.90
CA GLY A 60 12.14 -30.80 25.93
C GLY A 60 13.43 -30.13 25.43
N ARG A 61 14.32 -30.85 24.75
CA ARG A 61 15.56 -30.30 24.19
C ARG A 61 15.32 -29.81 22.77
N LEU A 62 16.05 -28.79 22.35
CA LEU A 62 15.87 -28.17 21.04
C LEU A 62 16.34 -29.12 19.92
N ALA A 63 15.42 -29.67 19.15
CA ALA A 63 15.72 -30.59 18.04
C ALA A 63 15.97 -29.84 16.72
N SER A 64 15.23 -28.75 16.48
CA SER A 64 15.40 -27.94 15.27
C SER A 64 14.99 -26.49 15.47
N ALA A 65 15.67 -25.59 14.76
CA ALA A 65 15.35 -24.17 14.66
C ALA A 65 15.29 -23.76 13.19
N VAL A 66 14.14 -23.24 12.76
CA VAL A 66 13.92 -22.74 11.40
C VAL A 66 13.82 -21.22 11.45
N TYR A 67 14.71 -20.54 10.75
CA TYR A 67 14.73 -19.09 10.56
C TYR A 67 14.33 -18.78 9.13
N SER A 68 13.23 -18.05 8.94
CA SER A 68 12.81 -17.58 7.63
C SER A 68 12.78 -16.07 7.65
N ASP A 69 13.60 -15.41 6.84
CA ASP A 69 13.69 -13.93 6.79
C ASP A 69 12.82 -13.34 5.65
N GLY A 70 11.73 -14.05 5.30
CA GLY A 70 10.87 -13.73 4.17
C GLY A 70 11.48 -13.98 2.77
N SER A 71 12.82 -13.99 2.65
CA SER A 71 13.52 -14.23 1.37
C SER A 71 14.37 -15.50 1.36
N ALA A 72 14.86 -15.96 2.50
CA ALA A 72 15.68 -17.16 2.64
C ALA A 72 15.27 -17.92 3.89
N THR A 73 15.37 -19.25 3.86
CA THR A 73 15.06 -20.11 5.00
C THR A 73 16.30 -20.89 5.41
N THR A 74 16.73 -20.69 6.64
CA THR A 74 17.81 -21.45 7.27
C THR A 74 17.22 -22.40 8.30
N THR A 75 17.40 -23.69 8.10
CA THR A 75 17.03 -24.73 9.06
C THR A 75 18.28 -25.23 9.76
N ILE A 76 18.25 -25.25 11.08
CA ILE A 76 19.28 -25.83 11.93
C ILE A 76 18.69 -27.05 12.63
N THR A 77 19.41 -28.16 12.61
CA THR A 77 19.01 -29.43 13.23
C THR A 77 20.08 -29.85 14.23
N TYR A 78 19.64 -30.31 15.40
CA TYR A 78 20.50 -30.72 16.49
C TYR A 78 20.27 -32.19 16.82
N SER A 79 21.36 -32.93 16.98
CA SER A 79 21.33 -34.32 17.45
C SER A 79 21.98 -34.44 18.82
N TYR A 80 21.43 -35.32 19.65
CA TYR A 80 21.89 -35.54 21.02
C TYR A 80 22.11 -37.02 21.29
N ASP A 81 23.07 -37.34 22.16
CA ASP A 81 23.20 -38.68 22.73
C ASP A 81 22.21 -38.90 23.89
N ALA A 82 22.21 -40.13 24.43
CA ALA A 82 21.37 -40.52 25.56
C ALA A 82 21.75 -39.80 26.88
N ALA A 83 22.99 -39.30 26.99
CA ALA A 83 23.45 -38.54 28.16
C ALA A 83 23.08 -37.05 28.10
N GLY A 84 22.59 -36.57 26.95
CA GLY A 84 22.22 -35.17 26.76
C GLY A 84 23.27 -34.32 26.06
N ASN A 85 24.40 -34.89 25.65
CA ASN A 85 25.43 -34.14 24.94
C ASN A 85 25.02 -33.96 23.48
N ARG A 86 25.25 -32.77 22.93
CA ARG A 86 24.98 -32.48 21.52
C ARG A 86 26.07 -33.10 20.65
N THR A 87 25.69 -34.06 19.82
CA THR A 87 26.62 -34.84 18.98
C THR A 87 26.75 -34.27 17.58
N SER A 88 25.75 -33.52 17.10
CA SER A 88 25.80 -32.91 15.76
C SER A 88 24.98 -31.63 15.67
N VAL A 89 25.43 -30.75 14.77
CA VAL A 89 24.72 -29.56 14.32
C VAL A 89 24.78 -29.52 12.81
N ALA A 90 23.62 -29.55 12.15
CA ALA A 90 23.52 -29.38 10.71
C ALA A 90 22.73 -28.10 10.43
N ALA A 91 23.30 -27.19 9.64
CA ALA A 91 22.60 -26.00 9.16
C ALA A 91 22.45 -26.09 7.64
N THR A 92 21.24 -25.88 7.16
CA THR A 92 20.92 -25.86 5.73
C THR A 92 20.17 -24.57 5.43
N SER A 93 20.78 -23.75 4.58
CA SER A 93 20.17 -22.52 4.07
C SER A 93 19.71 -22.75 2.64
N SER A 94 18.48 -22.36 2.35
CA SER A 94 17.83 -22.39 1.03
C SER A 94 17.32 -21.02 0.66
#